data_AF-A0A379AG93-F1
#
_entry.id   AF-A0A379AG93-F1
#
_cell.length_a   1.000
_cell.length_b   1.000
_cell.length_c   1.000
_cell.angle_alpha   90.00
_cell.angle_beta   90.00
_cell.angle_gamma   90.00
#
_symmetry.space_group_name_H-M   'P 1'
#
loop_
_entity.id
_entity.type
_entity.pdbx_description
1 polymer ?
#
loop_
_entity_poly.entity_id
_entity_poly.type
_entity_poly.pdbx_seq_one_letter_code
_entity_poly.pdbx_strand_id
1 'polypeptide(L)'
;MLRKHGVVGKFVEFYGDGLADLPLADRATIANMAPEYGATCGFFPVDDVTLRYMTLTGRDAEQVALVEAYAKAQGLWRNPGDEPRFTSTLALDMNEVESSLAGPKRPQDRVSLGDVPAAFDASNELEVNQAQKPHKIVEYTDSDTGLTHKLTDGAVVISAITSCTNTSNPSVLMAAGLLAKKAVERGSETSALGQSLTGTRF
;
A
#
# COMPACT_ATOMS: atom_id res chain seq x y z
N MET A 1 7.36 10.77 5.20
CA MET A 1 7.34 11.44 6.53
C MET A 1 8.25 10.73 7.55
N LEU A 2 7.92 9.52 8.02
CA LEU A 2 8.64 8.80 9.09
C LEU A 2 10.14 8.57 8.80
N ARG A 3 10.48 8.15 7.58
CA ARG A 3 11.89 7.97 7.19
C ARG A 3 12.71 9.28 7.27
N LYS A 4 12.11 10.41 6.86
CA LYS A 4 12.74 11.75 6.95
C LYS A 4 12.94 12.15 8.42
N HIS A 5 12.03 11.75 9.31
CA HIS A 5 12.13 12.01 10.74
C HIS A 5 13.22 11.17 11.42
N GLY A 6 13.55 9.98 10.90
CA GLY A 6 14.62 9.13 11.44
C GLY A 6 14.16 8.30 12.65
N VAL A 7 13.39 7.25 12.38
CA VAL A 7 12.83 6.34 13.38
C VAL A 7 13.58 5.01 13.52
N VAL A 8 14.82 4.95 13.03
CA VAL A 8 15.67 3.75 13.10
C VAL A 8 15.86 3.29 14.55
N GLY A 9 15.50 2.04 14.83
CA GLY A 9 15.61 1.44 16.16
C GLY A 9 14.57 1.92 17.18
N LYS A 10 13.56 2.68 16.75
CA LYS A 10 12.50 3.23 17.61
C LYS A 10 11.16 2.54 17.37
N PHE A 11 10.26 2.68 18.33
CA PHE A 11 8.85 2.32 18.17
C PHE A 11 8.10 3.51 17.57
N VAL A 12 7.19 3.23 16.65
CA VAL A 12 6.24 4.20 16.10
C VAL A 12 4.86 3.75 16.54
N GLU A 13 4.24 4.52 17.43
CA GLU A 13 2.87 4.30 17.86
C GLU A 13 1.94 5.31 17.18
N PHE A 14 0.87 4.80 16.60
CA PHE A 14 -0.15 5.61 15.94
C PHE A 14 -1.26 5.93 16.95
N TYR A 15 -1.66 7.20 17.02
CA TYR A 15 -2.66 7.69 17.96
C TYR A 15 -3.49 8.83 17.34
N GLY A 16 -4.52 9.28 18.07
CA GLY A 16 -5.47 10.31 17.62
C GLY A 16 -6.81 9.74 17.17
N ASP A 17 -7.78 10.62 16.96
CA ASP A 17 -9.17 10.23 16.68
C ASP A 17 -9.38 9.65 15.28
N GLY A 18 -8.54 10.02 14.31
CA GLY A 18 -8.58 9.47 12.95
C GLY A 18 -8.37 7.95 12.89
N LEU A 19 -7.84 7.31 13.94
CA LEU A 19 -7.74 5.85 14.00
C LEU A 19 -9.11 5.17 14.02
N ALA A 20 -10.15 5.82 14.56
CA ALA A 20 -11.50 5.23 14.65
C ALA A 20 -12.10 4.93 13.26
N ASP A 21 -11.73 5.73 12.27
CA ASP A 21 -12.19 5.61 10.88
C ASP A 21 -11.31 4.68 10.04
N LEU A 22 -10.16 4.24 10.58
CA LEU A 22 -9.20 3.42 9.87
C LEU A 22 -9.46 1.91 10.11
N PRO A 23 -9.92 1.15 9.09
CA PRO A 23 -10.13 -0.29 9.19
C PRO A 23 -8.87 -1.04 9.62
N LEU A 24 -9.04 -2.21 10.25
CA LEU A 24 -7.89 -2.97 10.76
C LEU A 24 -6.92 -3.40 9.65
N ALA A 25 -7.43 -3.69 8.45
CA ALA A 25 -6.58 -4.04 7.32
C ALA A 25 -5.63 -2.89 6.92
N ASP A 26 -6.11 -1.63 6.95
CA ASP A 26 -5.29 -0.47 6.65
C ASP A 26 -4.22 -0.24 7.74
N ARG A 27 -4.59 -0.44 9.02
CA ARG A 27 -3.64 -0.42 10.14
C ARG A 27 -2.54 -1.47 9.94
N ALA A 28 -2.92 -2.69 9.55
CA ALA A 28 -1.98 -3.77 9.26
C ALA A 28 -1.07 -3.45 8.07
N THR A 29 -1.58 -2.83 7.00
CA THR A 29 -0.78 -2.36 5.87
C THR A 29 0.28 -1.35 6.32
N ILE A 30 -0.08 -0.35 7.13
CA ILE A 30 0.86 0.66 7.64
C ILE A 30 1.89 0.06 8.59
N ALA A 31 1.46 -0.83 9.48
CA ALA A 31 2.35 -1.51 10.44
C ALA A 31 3.32 -2.48 9.74
N ASN A 32 2.85 -3.18 8.69
CA ASN A 32 3.68 -4.09 7.89
C ASN A 32 4.85 -3.38 7.22
N MET A 33 4.68 -2.10 6.86
CA MET A 33 5.72 -1.28 6.24
C MET A 33 6.76 -0.69 7.24
N ALA A 34 6.76 -1.13 8.50
CA ALA A 34 7.69 -0.65 9.52
C ALA A 34 9.17 -0.75 9.14
N PRO A 35 9.65 -1.87 8.57
CA PRO A 35 11.03 -1.98 8.11
C PRO A 35 11.40 -0.93 7.04
N GLU A 36 10.47 -0.55 6.16
CA GLU A 36 10.70 0.37 5.05
C GLU A 36 10.93 1.82 5.50
N TYR A 37 10.27 2.24 6.58
CA TYR A 37 10.54 3.54 7.24
C TYR A 37 11.54 3.45 8.40
N GLY A 38 12.02 2.24 8.72
CA GLY A 38 13.13 1.97 9.64
C GLY A 38 12.73 1.72 11.09
N ALA A 39 11.45 1.70 11.43
CA ALA A 39 11.02 1.47 12.81
C ALA A 39 11.23 0.02 13.23
N THR A 40 11.46 -0.19 14.52
CA THR A 40 11.45 -1.54 15.14
C THR A 40 10.05 -2.13 15.13
N CYS A 41 9.03 -1.30 15.33
CA CYS A 41 7.63 -1.69 15.39
C CYS A 41 6.73 -0.51 14.98
N GLY A 42 5.74 -0.78 14.14
CA GLY A 42 4.58 0.09 13.94
C GLY A 42 3.41 -0.44 14.77
N PHE A 43 2.99 0.30 15.78
CA PHE A 43 2.01 -0.15 16.78
C PHE A 43 0.71 0.65 16.68
N PHE A 44 -0.40 -0.07 16.59
CA PHE A 44 -1.75 0.47 16.75
C PHE A 44 -2.36 -0.12 18.01
N PRO A 45 -2.88 0.69 18.94
CA PRO A 45 -3.49 0.21 20.18
C PRO A 45 -4.79 -0.56 19.91
N VAL A 46 -5.20 -1.36 20.90
CA VAL A 46 -6.45 -2.13 20.82
C VAL A 46 -7.63 -1.19 21.03
N ASP A 47 -8.65 -1.30 20.16
CA ASP A 47 -9.92 -0.58 20.28
C ASP A 47 -11.06 -1.39 19.67
N ASP A 48 -12.23 -0.77 19.52
CA ASP A 48 -13.41 -1.40 18.93
C ASP A 48 -13.18 -1.89 17.49
N VAL A 49 -12.30 -1.27 16.70
CA VAL A 49 -11.97 -1.76 15.35
C VAL A 49 -11.29 -3.13 15.45
N THR A 50 -10.41 -3.32 16.43
CA THR A 50 -9.75 -4.59 16.69
C THR A 50 -10.75 -5.68 17.03
N LEU A 51 -11.70 -5.41 17.93
CA LEU A 51 -12.73 -6.40 18.29
C LEU A 51 -13.65 -6.73 17.12
N ARG A 52 -14.08 -5.72 16.34
CA ARG A 52 -14.88 -5.94 15.13
C ARG A 52 -14.16 -6.86 14.14
N TYR A 53 -12.85 -6.68 13.96
CA TYR A 53 -12.07 -7.54 13.08
C TYR A 53 -11.93 -8.96 13.63
N MET A 54 -11.76 -9.13 14.95
CA MET A 54 -11.75 -10.46 15.57
C MET A 54 -13.07 -11.20 15.32
N THR A 55 -14.20 -10.54 15.52
CA THR A 55 -15.52 -11.11 15.20
C THR A 55 -15.65 -11.42 13.71
N LEU A 56 -15.26 -10.50 12.83
CA LEU A 56 -15.31 -10.67 11.38
C LEU A 56 -14.49 -11.90 10.92
N THR A 57 -13.36 -12.17 11.57
CA THR A 57 -12.47 -13.30 11.28
C THR A 57 -12.84 -14.58 12.05
N GLY A 58 -14.05 -14.62 12.61
CA GLY A 58 -14.63 -15.83 13.21
C GLY A 58 -14.08 -16.20 14.57
N ARG A 59 -13.51 -15.24 15.33
CA ARG A 59 -13.19 -15.48 16.75
C ARG A 59 -14.49 -15.58 17.55
N ASP A 60 -14.50 -16.49 18.51
CA ASP A 60 -15.69 -16.70 19.35
C ASP A 60 -15.93 -15.49 20.29
N ALA A 61 -17.18 -15.35 20.73
CA ALA A 61 -17.60 -14.20 21.53
C ALA A 61 -16.92 -14.15 22.91
N GLU A 62 -16.57 -15.32 23.48
CA GLU A 62 -15.91 -15.41 24.78
C GLU A 62 -14.47 -14.88 24.69
N GLN A 63 -13.75 -15.24 23.64
CA GLN A 63 -12.40 -14.76 23.34
C GLN A 63 -12.39 -13.26 23.06
N VAL A 64 -13.36 -12.74 22.30
CA VAL A 64 -13.47 -11.30 22.04
C VAL A 64 -13.70 -10.54 23.34
N ALA A 65 -14.63 -11.02 24.19
CA ALA A 65 -14.90 -10.42 25.49
C ALA A 65 -13.69 -10.48 26.44
N LEU A 66 -12.95 -11.60 26.43
CA LEU A 66 -11.72 -11.75 27.20
C LEU A 66 -10.66 -10.72 26.77
N VAL A 67 -10.44 -10.55 25.46
CA VAL A 67 -9.46 -9.59 24.93
C VAL A 67 -9.84 -8.17 25.30
N GLU A 68 -11.13 -7.80 25.19
CA GLU A 68 -11.62 -6.49 25.61
C GLU A 68 -11.37 -6.23 27.09
N ALA A 69 -11.81 -7.15 27.96
CA ALA A 69 -11.68 -7.03 29.40
C ALA A 69 -10.21 -6.93 29.82
N TYR A 70 -9.35 -7.77 29.25
CA TYR A 70 -7.92 -7.75 29.52
C TYR A 70 -7.26 -6.45 29.05
N ALA A 71 -7.51 -6.03 27.81
CA ALA A 71 -6.91 -4.81 27.26
C ALA A 71 -7.30 -3.58 28.07
N LYS A 72 -8.56 -3.47 28.51
CA LYS A 72 -9.03 -2.41 29.40
C LYS A 72 -8.38 -2.48 30.78
N ALA A 73 -8.32 -3.66 31.39
CA ALA A 73 -7.72 -3.85 32.71
C ALA A 73 -6.20 -3.53 32.74
N GLN A 74 -5.49 -3.77 31.63
CA GLN A 74 -4.06 -3.51 31.50
C GLN A 74 -3.73 -2.09 30.99
N GLY A 75 -4.73 -1.26 30.68
CA GLY A 75 -4.48 0.06 30.10
C GLY A 75 -3.95 0.03 28.67
N LEU A 76 -4.20 -1.06 27.93
CA LEU A 76 -3.83 -1.22 26.52
C LEU A 76 -4.95 -0.77 25.55
N TRP A 77 -6.11 -0.40 26.10
CA TRP A 77 -7.27 0.03 25.36
C TRP A 77 -7.18 1.52 25.00
N ARG A 78 -7.34 1.85 23.71
CA ARG A 78 -7.42 3.23 23.22
C ARG A 78 -8.82 3.81 23.45
N ASN A 79 -8.87 5.03 23.97
CA ASN A 79 -10.07 5.84 24.08
C ASN A 79 -10.01 7.05 23.14
N PRO A 80 -11.17 7.59 22.71
CA PRO A 80 -11.22 8.87 21.99
C PRO A 80 -10.54 9.98 22.79
N GLY A 81 -9.75 10.81 22.12
CA GLY A 81 -8.99 11.90 22.75
C GLY A 81 -7.76 11.49 23.54
N ASP A 82 -7.37 10.20 23.57
CA ASP A 82 -6.13 9.79 24.22
C ASP A 82 -4.91 10.39 23.51
N GLU A 83 -4.08 11.10 24.28
CA GLU A 83 -2.80 11.67 23.83
C GLU A 83 -1.65 11.17 24.73
N PRO A 84 -1.10 9.96 24.43
CA PRO A 84 0.04 9.45 25.18
C PRO A 84 1.28 10.37 25.03
N ARG A 85 2.17 10.31 26.02
CA ARG A 85 3.41 11.11 26.01
C ARG A 85 4.48 10.40 25.19
N PHE A 86 4.78 10.93 24.01
CA PHE A 86 5.82 10.42 23.12
C PHE A 86 7.10 11.28 23.17
N THR A 87 8.23 10.67 22.82
CA THR A 87 9.52 11.37 22.66
C THR A 87 9.48 12.41 21.53
N SER A 88 8.67 12.15 20.51
CA SER A 88 8.46 13.02 19.36
C SER A 88 7.10 12.72 18.75
N THR A 89 6.42 13.75 18.28
CA THR A 89 5.10 13.66 17.66
C THR A 89 5.17 14.18 16.22
N LEU A 90 4.43 13.50 15.35
CA LEU A 90 4.22 13.85 13.96
C LEU A 90 2.71 13.79 13.68
N ALA A 91 2.19 14.76 12.92
CA ALA A 91 0.77 14.81 12.55
C ALA A 91 0.61 14.60 11.03
N LEU A 92 -0.39 13.82 10.64
CA LEU A 92 -0.80 13.61 9.26
C LEU A 92 -2.30 13.93 9.16
N ASP A 93 -2.65 14.92 8.35
CA ASP A 93 -4.04 15.15 7.96
C ASP A 93 -4.41 14.14 6.87
N MET A 94 -5.41 13.31 7.14
CA MET A 94 -5.88 12.30 6.18
C MET A 94 -6.51 12.94 4.93
N ASN A 95 -6.95 14.19 5.00
CA ASN A 95 -7.48 14.93 3.84
C ASN A 95 -6.39 15.34 2.84
N GLU A 96 -5.12 15.39 3.27
CA GLU A 96 -3.99 15.68 2.39
C GLU A 96 -3.46 14.42 1.68
N VAL A 97 -3.97 13.24 2.05
CA VAL A 97 -3.56 11.97 1.44
C VAL A 97 -4.17 11.84 0.05
N GLU A 98 -3.30 11.75 -0.94
CA GLU A 98 -3.65 11.56 -2.35
C GLU A 98 -3.08 10.23 -2.89
N SER A 99 -3.63 9.77 -4.01
CA SER A 99 -3.10 8.62 -4.73
C SER A 99 -1.66 8.85 -5.16
N SER A 100 -0.79 7.88 -4.89
CA SER A 100 0.64 7.97 -5.20
C SER A 100 1.22 6.61 -5.55
N LEU A 101 2.35 6.61 -6.24
CA LEU A 101 3.20 5.45 -6.48
C LEU A 101 4.55 5.62 -5.76
N ALA A 102 5.22 4.50 -5.49
CA ALA A 102 6.58 4.49 -4.96
C ALA A 102 7.53 3.85 -5.97
N GLY A 103 8.62 4.53 -6.31
CA GLY A 103 9.59 4.05 -7.28
C GLY A 103 10.32 5.16 -8.03
N PRO A 104 11.05 4.82 -9.10
CA PRO A 104 11.16 3.47 -9.68
C PRO A 104 12.14 2.55 -8.93
N LYS A 105 12.98 3.09 -8.03
CA LYS A 105 14.09 2.33 -7.43
C LYS A 105 13.90 1.95 -5.98
N ARG A 106 13.20 2.77 -5.18
CA ARG A 106 13.15 2.58 -3.73
C ARG A 106 11.73 2.84 -3.18
N PRO A 107 11.27 2.09 -2.17
CA PRO A 107 9.90 2.21 -1.63
C PRO A 107 9.54 3.59 -1.04
N GLN A 108 10.54 4.35 -0.62
CA GLN A 108 10.34 5.70 -0.07
C GLN A 108 10.24 6.80 -1.13
N ASP A 109 10.52 6.49 -2.40
CA ASP A 109 10.49 7.45 -3.50
C ASP A 109 9.03 7.66 -3.93
N ARG A 110 8.26 8.35 -3.08
CA ARG A 110 6.85 8.65 -3.32
C ARG A 110 6.70 9.70 -4.42
N VAL A 111 5.85 9.41 -5.39
CA VAL A 111 5.42 10.32 -6.46
C VAL A 111 3.90 10.34 -6.51
N SER A 112 3.30 11.53 -6.49
CA SER A 112 1.86 11.71 -6.64
C SER A 112 1.41 11.18 -7.99
N LEU A 113 0.25 10.54 -8.09
CA LEU A 113 -0.13 9.78 -9.29
C LEU A 113 -0.15 10.64 -10.56
N GLY A 114 -0.54 11.91 -10.46
CA GLY A 114 -0.52 12.87 -11.57
C GLY A 114 0.89 13.24 -12.06
N ASP A 115 1.90 13.13 -11.20
CA ASP A 115 3.28 13.52 -11.49
C ASP A 115 4.15 12.36 -11.98
N VAL A 116 3.61 11.13 -12.02
CA VAL A 116 4.32 9.92 -12.44
C VAL A 116 4.95 10.06 -13.83
N PRO A 117 4.28 10.62 -14.87
CA PRO A 117 4.91 10.80 -16.17
C PRO A 117 6.17 11.68 -16.10
N ALA A 118 6.07 12.84 -15.44
CA ALA A 118 7.19 13.76 -15.31
C ALA A 118 8.34 13.17 -14.49
N ALA A 119 8.03 12.42 -13.41
CA ALA A 119 9.04 11.75 -12.60
C ALA A 119 9.75 10.61 -13.36
N PHE A 120 9.02 9.89 -14.22
CA PHE A 120 9.60 8.85 -15.07
C PHE A 120 10.60 9.44 -16.08
N ASP A 121 10.21 10.51 -16.77
CA ASP A 121 11.07 11.20 -17.74
C ASP A 121 12.35 11.74 -17.07
N ALA A 122 12.21 12.39 -15.92
CA ALA A 122 13.35 12.89 -15.15
C ALA A 122 14.28 11.77 -14.64
N SER A 123 13.72 10.62 -14.22
CA SER A 123 14.53 9.46 -13.81
C SER A 123 15.34 8.91 -14.98
N ASN A 124 14.76 8.85 -16.19
CA ASN A 124 15.47 8.39 -17.37
C ASN A 124 16.64 9.32 -17.70
N GLU A 125 16.42 10.64 -17.70
CA GLU A 125 17.48 11.63 -17.95
C GLU A 125 18.67 11.51 -16.99
N LEU A 126 18.42 11.25 -15.71
CA LEU A 126 19.47 11.11 -14.69
C LEU A 126 20.27 9.81 -14.79
N GLU A 127 19.70 8.74 -15.35
CA GLU A 127 20.44 7.48 -15.59
C GLU A 127 21.39 7.58 -16.78
N VAL A 128 21.08 8.42 -17.78
CA VAL A 128 21.92 8.63 -18.95
C VAL A 128 22.98 9.71 -18.69
N ASN A 129 24.02 9.35 -17.93
CA ASN A 129 25.35 10.02 -18.05
C ASN A 129 26.06 9.68 -19.38
N GLN A 130 25.34 9.14 -20.36
CA GLN A 130 25.77 8.88 -21.73
C GLN A 130 24.82 9.63 -22.65
N ALA A 131 25.34 10.24 -23.73
CA ALA A 131 24.57 10.98 -24.72
C ALA A 131 23.21 10.31 -25.01
N GLN A 132 22.12 11.09 -24.90
CA GLN A 132 20.73 10.67 -25.10
C GLN A 132 20.64 9.62 -26.21
N LYS A 133 20.55 8.34 -25.84
CA LYS A 133 20.23 7.30 -26.81
C LYS A 133 18.76 7.54 -27.18
N PRO A 134 18.42 7.69 -28.47
CA PRO A 134 17.04 7.90 -28.86
C PRO A 134 16.18 6.75 -28.33
N HIS A 135 15.03 7.09 -27.73
CA HIS A 135 14.01 6.12 -27.31
C HIS A 135 13.75 5.15 -28.46
N LYS A 136 14.18 3.90 -28.31
CA LYS A 136 14.09 2.92 -29.39
C LYS A 136 12.83 2.11 -29.17
N ILE A 137 11.85 2.31 -30.04
CA ILE A 137 10.70 1.41 -30.12
C ILE A 137 11.23 0.03 -30.49
N VAL A 138 10.94 -0.96 -29.64
CA VAL A 138 11.28 -2.36 -29.90
C VAL A 138 10.03 -3.06 -30.36
N GLU A 139 10.09 -3.66 -31.56
CA GLU A 139 9.04 -4.56 -32.02
C GLU A 139 9.31 -5.97 -31.49
N TYR A 140 8.30 -6.57 -30.89
CA TYR A 140 8.33 -7.92 -30.35
C TYR A 140 7.13 -8.69 -30.89
N THR A 141 7.38 -9.87 -31.46
CA THR A 141 6.31 -10.79 -31.84
C THR A 141 6.18 -11.84 -30.75
N ASP A 142 5.00 -11.90 -30.14
CA ASP A 142 4.65 -12.90 -29.15
C ASP A 142 4.60 -14.27 -29.82
N SER A 143 5.38 -15.22 -29.29
CA SER A 143 5.46 -16.57 -29.82
C SER A 143 4.18 -17.39 -29.59
N ASP A 144 3.41 -17.05 -28.57
CA ASP A 144 2.21 -17.79 -28.17
C ASP A 144 0.97 -17.29 -28.93
N THR A 145 0.87 -15.98 -29.16
CA THR A 145 -0.28 -15.37 -29.86
C THR A 145 -0.01 -15.02 -31.32
N GLY A 146 1.25 -14.94 -31.73
CA GLY A 146 1.67 -14.49 -33.06
C GLY A 146 1.48 -12.98 -33.29
N LEU A 147 1.05 -12.22 -32.27
CA LEU A 147 0.81 -10.80 -32.36
C LEU A 147 2.12 -10.01 -32.30
N THR A 148 2.25 -9.00 -33.16
CA THR A 148 3.40 -8.08 -33.13
C THR A 148 3.05 -6.83 -32.33
N HIS A 149 3.93 -6.49 -31.42
CA HIS A 149 3.76 -5.49 -30.40
C HIS A 149 4.88 -4.47 -30.43
N LYS A 150 4.57 -3.21 -30.15
CA LYS A 150 5.54 -2.12 -30.04
C LYS A 150 5.76 -1.78 -28.58
N LEU A 151 6.95 -2.05 -28.07
CA LEU A 151 7.38 -1.67 -26.74
C LEU A 151 8.08 -0.32 -26.79
N THR A 152 7.54 0.63 -26.04
CA THR A 152 8.14 1.94 -25.76
C THR A 152 8.68 1.95 -24.34
N ASP A 153 9.55 2.90 -24.03
CA ASP A 153 9.96 3.12 -22.65
C ASP A 153 8.74 3.44 -21.79
N GLY A 154 8.73 2.90 -20.56
CA GLY A 154 7.60 2.98 -19.65
C GLY A 154 6.47 1.97 -19.91
N ALA A 155 6.59 1.11 -20.93
CA ALA A 155 5.63 0.03 -21.13
C ALA A 155 5.57 -0.90 -19.90
N VAL A 156 4.36 -1.12 -19.38
CA VAL A 156 4.11 -2.03 -18.27
C VAL A 156 4.10 -3.46 -18.78
N VAL A 157 5.17 -4.21 -18.50
CA VAL A 157 5.32 -5.62 -18.90
C VAL A 157 4.93 -6.60 -17.79
N ILE A 158 4.92 -6.15 -16.54
CA ILE A 158 4.46 -6.91 -15.38
C ILE A 158 3.46 -6.05 -14.61
N SER A 159 2.28 -6.62 -14.35
CA SER A 159 1.29 -6.04 -13.44
C SER A 159 0.82 -7.15 -12.50
N ALA A 160 1.16 -7.01 -11.22
CA ALA A 160 0.90 -8.04 -10.22
C ALA A 160 0.22 -7.44 -8.99
N ILE A 161 -0.93 -8.00 -8.61
CA ILE A 161 -1.51 -7.80 -7.27
C ILE A 161 -0.91 -8.89 -6.38
N THR A 162 0.01 -8.50 -5.52
CA THR A 162 0.83 -9.41 -4.71
C THR A 162 1.09 -8.84 -3.32
N SER A 163 1.88 -9.57 -2.53
CA SER A 163 2.30 -9.28 -1.14
C SER A 163 1.15 -9.29 -0.12
N CYS A 164 1.46 -9.75 1.09
CA CYS A 164 0.54 -9.69 2.23
C CYS A 164 0.13 -8.24 2.58
N THR A 165 0.95 -7.25 2.21
CA THR A 165 0.70 -5.82 2.48
C THR A 165 -0.65 -5.33 1.96
N ASN A 166 -1.06 -5.80 0.77
CA ASN A 166 -2.32 -5.39 0.12
C ASN A 166 -3.31 -6.55 -0.03
N THR A 167 -2.85 -7.80 -0.18
CA THR A 167 -3.76 -8.94 -0.36
C THR A 167 -4.50 -9.33 0.93
N SER A 168 -4.01 -8.91 2.10
CA SER A 168 -4.72 -9.06 3.37
C SER A 168 -5.82 -8.02 3.57
N ASN A 169 -5.97 -7.06 2.65
CA ASN A 169 -6.94 -5.98 2.73
C ASN A 169 -8.08 -6.19 1.72
N PRO A 170 -9.26 -6.66 2.18
CA PRO A 170 -10.39 -6.93 1.28
C PRO A 170 -10.88 -5.68 0.55
N SER A 171 -10.75 -4.49 1.14
CA SER A 171 -11.23 -3.24 0.54
C SER A 171 -10.52 -2.93 -0.77
N VAL A 172 -9.18 -3.04 -0.80
CA VAL A 172 -8.40 -2.77 -2.01
C VAL A 172 -8.55 -3.87 -3.05
N LEU A 173 -8.69 -5.14 -2.62
CA LEU A 173 -8.95 -6.25 -3.54
C LEU A 173 -10.33 -6.14 -4.20
N MET A 174 -11.36 -5.80 -3.43
CA MET A 174 -12.70 -5.55 -3.95
C MET A 174 -12.74 -4.34 -4.86
N ALA A 175 -12.03 -3.25 -4.50
CA ALA A 175 -11.90 -2.07 -5.37
C ALA A 175 -11.24 -2.43 -6.72
N ALA A 176 -10.18 -3.23 -6.71
CA ALA A 176 -9.53 -3.72 -7.92
C ALA A 176 -10.49 -4.56 -8.79
N GLY A 177 -11.25 -5.47 -8.18
CA GLY A 177 -12.25 -6.28 -8.88
C GLY A 177 -13.40 -5.45 -9.45
N LEU A 178 -13.91 -4.46 -8.70
CA LEU A 178 -14.94 -3.53 -9.17
C LEU A 178 -14.44 -2.63 -10.30
N LEU A 179 -13.18 -2.19 -10.24
CA LEU A 179 -12.54 -1.44 -11.31
C LEU A 179 -12.42 -2.30 -12.58
N ALA A 180 -11.94 -3.54 -12.45
CA ALA A 180 -11.83 -4.48 -13.55
C ALA A 180 -13.21 -4.76 -14.20
N LYS A 181 -14.24 -5.01 -13.38
CA LYS A 181 -15.62 -5.18 -13.86
C LYS A 181 -16.08 -3.97 -14.69
N LYS A 182 -15.93 -2.75 -14.16
CA LYS A 182 -16.31 -1.52 -14.87
C LYS A 182 -15.50 -1.30 -16.15
N ALA A 183 -14.23 -1.69 -16.16
CA ALA A 183 -13.38 -1.60 -17.34
C ALA A 183 -13.90 -2.54 -18.45
N VAL A 184 -14.19 -3.80 -18.11
CA VAL A 184 -14.76 -4.80 -19.04
C VAL A 184 -16.14 -4.38 -19.54
N GLU A 185 -17.02 -3.88 -18.66
CA GLU A 185 -18.33 -3.35 -19.05
C GLU A 185 -18.24 -2.16 -20.03
N ARG A 186 -17.11 -1.44 -20.02
CA ARG A 186 -16.78 -0.35 -20.96
C ARG A 186 -15.97 -0.82 -22.18
N GLY A 187 -15.82 -2.13 -22.37
CA GLY A 187 -15.08 -2.72 -23.49
C GLY A 187 -13.56 -2.63 -23.38
N SER A 188 -13.02 -2.37 -22.19
CA SER A 188 -11.58 -2.37 -21.96
C SER A 188 -11.08 -3.77 -21.63
N GLU A 189 -9.96 -4.15 -22.21
CA GLU A 189 -9.24 -5.39 -21.94
C GLU A 189 -7.78 -5.08 -21.58
N THR A 190 -7.13 -5.97 -20.84
CA THR A 190 -5.68 -5.85 -20.60
C THR A 190 -4.91 -6.12 -21.88
N SER A 191 -3.82 -5.39 -22.11
CA SER A 191 -2.91 -5.66 -23.21
C SER A 191 -2.34 -7.09 -23.12
N ALA A 192 -2.33 -7.82 -24.24
CA ALA A 192 -1.79 -9.18 -24.34
C ALA A 192 -0.28 -9.29 -24.03
N LEU A 193 0.44 -8.17 -24.05
CA LEU A 193 1.89 -8.08 -23.74
C LEU A 193 2.24 -8.26 -22.26
N GLY A 194 1.31 -7.93 -21.36
CA GLY A 194 1.59 -7.92 -19.93
C GLY A 194 1.38 -9.30 -19.32
N GLN A 195 2.38 -9.83 -18.62
CA GLN A 195 2.11 -10.96 -17.72
C GLN A 195 1.26 -10.45 -16.55
N SER A 196 -0.03 -10.76 -16.58
CA SER A 196 -0.91 -10.62 -15.42
C SER A 196 -0.65 -11.78 -14.48
N LEU A 197 0.07 -11.52 -13.39
CA LEU A 197 0.34 -12.50 -12.35
C LEU A 197 -0.60 -12.22 -11.18
N THR A 198 -1.79 -12.81 -11.22
CA THR A 198 -2.65 -12.91 -10.03
C THR A 198 -2.20 -14.13 -9.23
N GLY A 199 -1.51 -13.87 -8.11
CA GLY A 199 -1.02 -14.89 -7.18
C GLY A 199 -2.11 -15.56 -6.34
N THR A 200 -3.31 -15.74 -6.87
CA THR A 200 -4.43 -16.37 -6.16
C THR A 200 -5.20 -17.24 -7.14
N ARG A 201 -4.75 -18.48 -7.30
CA ARG A 201 -5.66 -19.55 -7.75
C ARG A 201 -6.66 -19.73 -6.61
N PHE A 202 -7.92 -19.43 -6.87
CA PHE A 202 -9.03 -19.98 -6.08
C PHE A 202 -9.05 -21.50 -6.24
#